data_AF-A0A1Y1WCA5-F1
#
_entry.id   AF-A0A1Y1WCA5-F1
#
_cell.length_a   1.000
_cell.length_b   1.000
_cell.length_c   1.000
_cell.angle_alpha   90.00
_cell.angle_beta   90.00
_cell.angle_gamma   90.00
#
_symmetry.space_group_name_H-M   'P 1'
#
loop_
_entity.id
_entity.type
_entity.pdbx_description
1 polymer ?
#
loop_
_entity_poly.entity_id
_entity_poly.type
_entity_poly.pdbx_seq_one_letter_code
_entity_poly.pdbx_strand_id
1 'polypeptide(L)'
;MKRYLWNYPLLKALENKNRDIFKLLINYANQNNIVLNITEKNNKGNFPILQAYECGIDIIKALINYANNHNIILNFNEKNGYGNYPLLKGVEYNMFEIAMVIIQFLKTVENNNMIMFKVLVDYANKKRLILDINGKNKENDYPLLIAFKYNNHGNYPLLNAIKKSNEDMIQLLIQYANEHKIILNLNEKDNRGNSPLLNAIKKCNEDMIKLLIQYADEHEIILNLNEKDKYGNYPLFLCY
;
A
#
# COMPACT_ATOMS: atom_id res chain seq x y z
N MET A 1 16.11 -38.41 7.18
CA MET A 1 14.64 -38.28 7.30
C MET A 1 14.19 -36.98 6.64
N LYS A 2 13.83 -37.02 5.35
CA LYS A 2 13.21 -35.89 4.64
C LYS A 2 11.69 -36.04 4.79
N ARG A 3 11.08 -35.32 5.74
CA ARG A 3 9.62 -35.21 5.82
C ARG A 3 9.16 -34.46 4.57
N TYR A 4 8.42 -35.14 3.71
CA TYR A 4 7.72 -34.55 2.59
C TYR A 4 6.89 -33.36 3.11
N LEU A 5 7.10 -32.17 2.56
CA LEU A 5 6.29 -30.96 2.82
C LEU A 5 4.99 -31.10 2.04
N TRP A 6 3.96 -31.63 2.68
CA TRP A 6 2.65 -31.82 2.05
C TRP A 6 1.98 -30.46 1.84
N ASN A 7 1.45 -30.22 0.64
CA ASN A 7 0.41 -29.23 0.45
C ASN A 7 -0.78 -29.63 1.32
N TYR A 8 -1.03 -28.92 2.42
CA TYR A 8 -2.17 -29.21 3.27
C TYR A 8 -3.49 -28.92 2.52
N PRO A 9 -4.57 -29.66 2.82
CA PRO A 9 -5.80 -29.69 2.01
C PRO A 9 -6.37 -28.31 1.68
N LEU A 10 -6.30 -27.37 2.64
CA LEU A 10 -6.80 -26.01 2.47
C LEU A 10 -6.00 -25.22 1.42
N LEU A 11 -4.67 -25.23 1.51
CA LEU A 11 -3.81 -24.54 0.54
C LEU A 11 -4.01 -25.14 -0.86
N LYS A 12 -4.14 -26.46 -0.95
CA LYS A 12 -4.34 -27.13 -2.24
C LYS A 12 -5.69 -26.79 -2.88
N ALA A 13 -6.74 -26.65 -2.07
CA ALA A 13 -8.04 -26.17 -2.54
C ALA A 13 -7.93 -24.76 -3.14
N LEU A 14 -7.18 -23.86 -2.49
CA LEU A 14 -6.95 -22.50 -2.98
C LEU A 14 -6.09 -22.46 -4.26
N GLU A 15 -5.00 -23.23 -4.34
CA GLU A 15 -4.19 -23.33 -5.56
C GLU A 15 -5.00 -23.82 -6.76
N ASN A 16 -5.93 -24.74 -6.52
CA ASN A 16 -6.82 -25.28 -7.55
C ASN A 16 -8.06 -24.40 -7.77
N LYS A 17 -8.17 -23.25 -7.10
CA LYS A 17 -9.32 -22.33 -7.14
C LYS A 17 -10.66 -22.99 -6.77
N ASN A 18 -10.59 -24.06 -5.97
CA ASN A 18 -11.76 -24.84 -5.57
C ASN A 18 -12.39 -24.24 -4.30
N ARG A 19 -13.30 -23.30 -4.53
CA ARG A 19 -14.00 -22.53 -3.49
C ARG A 19 -14.91 -23.39 -2.61
N ASP A 20 -15.53 -24.43 -3.19
CA ASP A 20 -16.46 -25.29 -2.47
C ASP A 20 -15.73 -26.18 -1.46
N ILE A 21 -14.62 -26.78 -1.89
CA ILE A 21 -13.75 -27.55 -0.98
C ILE A 21 -13.20 -26.65 0.12
N PHE A 22 -12.76 -25.43 -0.20
CA PHE A 22 -12.32 -24.47 0.81
C PHE A 22 -13.39 -24.25 1.90
N LYS A 23 -14.64 -23.97 1.49
CA LYS A 23 -15.75 -23.72 2.42
C LYS A 23 -16.07 -24.94 3.28
N LEU A 24 -16.07 -26.13 2.70
CA LEU A 24 -16.27 -27.39 3.43
C LEU A 24 -15.19 -27.59 4.50
N LEU A 25 -13.92 -27.37 4.16
CA LEU A 25 -12.79 -27.52 5.11
C LEU A 25 -12.89 -26.54 6.28
N ILE A 26 -13.18 -25.27 6.01
CA ILE A 26 -13.35 -24.24 7.06
C ILE A 26 -14.52 -24.59 7.98
N ASN A 27 -15.66 -24.98 7.42
CA ASN A 27 -16.86 -25.31 8.20
C ASN A 27 -16.63 -26.53 9.09
N TYR A 28 -16.07 -27.60 8.53
CA TYR A 28 -15.77 -28.81 9.29
C TYR A 28 -14.78 -28.52 10.42
N ALA A 29 -13.75 -27.72 10.15
CA ALA A 29 -12.77 -27.35 11.17
C ALA A 29 -13.40 -26.56 12.32
N ASN A 30 -14.26 -25.58 12.02
CA ASN A 30 -15.00 -24.83 13.02
C ASN A 30 -15.93 -25.73 13.86
N GLN A 31 -16.66 -26.66 13.23
CA GLN A 31 -17.57 -27.57 13.93
C GLN A 31 -16.87 -28.53 14.88
N ASN A 32 -15.63 -28.91 14.56
CA ASN A 32 -14.86 -29.90 15.32
C ASN A 32 -13.74 -29.28 16.15
N ASN A 33 -13.71 -27.95 16.30
CA ASN A 33 -12.65 -27.21 17.00
C ASN A 33 -11.23 -27.58 16.52
N ILE A 34 -11.08 -27.83 15.22
CA ILE A 34 -9.79 -28.09 14.59
C ILE A 34 -9.19 -26.76 14.16
N VAL A 35 -7.94 -26.51 14.55
CA VAL A 35 -7.17 -25.36 14.09
C VAL A 35 -6.46 -25.72 12.79
N LEU A 36 -6.92 -25.16 11.68
CA LEU A 36 -6.31 -25.34 10.37
C LEU A 36 -5.02 -24.54 10.27
N ASN A 37 -4.04 -25.12 9.57
CA ASN A 37 -2.85 -24.40 9.22
C ASN A 37 -3.12 -23.45 8.04
N ILE A 38 -3.16 -22.15 8.34
CA ILE A 38 -3.43 -21.10 7.35
C ILE A 38 -2.22 -20.19 7.08
N THR A 39 -1.07 -20.49 7.67
CA THR A 39 0.14 -19.66 7.63
C THR A 39 1.35 -20.38 7.04
N GLU A 40 1.38 -21.72 7.07
CA GLU A 40 2.51 -22.47 6.50
C GLU A 40 2.63 -22.33 4.98
N LYS A 41 3.88 -22.43 4.54
CA LYS A 41 4.27 -22.36 3.14
C LYS A 41 4.46 -23.73 2.54
N ASN A 42 4.11 -23.86 1.27
CA ASN A 42 4.53 -25.01 0.47
C ASN A 42 5.93 -24.84 -0.13
N ASN A 43 6.33 -25.79 -0.98
CA ASN A 43 7.62 -25.82 -1.68
C ASN A 43 7.88 -24.61 -2.60
N LYS A 44 6.82 -23.93 -3.07
CA LYS A 44 6.93 -22.69 -3.85
C LYS A 44 6.94 -21.43 -2.97
N GLY A 45 6.88 -21.60 -1.65
CA GLY A 45 6.70 -20.51 -0.71
C GLY A 45 5.29 -19.93 -0.69
N ASN A 46 4.32 -20.57 -1.36
CA ASN A 46 2.93 -20.13 -1.37
C ASN A 46 2.24 -20.49 -0.06
N PHE A 47 1.30 -19.65 0.36
CA PHE A 47 0.53 -19.82 1.59
C PHE A 47 -0.92 -19.34 1.38
N PRO A 48 -1.87 -19.75 2.25
CA PRO A 48 -3.30 -19.61 1.97
C PRO A 48 -3.79 -18.19 1.65
N ILE A 49 -3.43 -17.18 2.46
CA ILE A 49 -3.90 -15.81 2.19
C ILE A 49 -3.36 -15.26 0.85
N LEU A 50 -2.15 -15.66 0.43
CA LEU A 50 -1.60 -15.27 -0.87
C LEU A 50 -2.34 -15.91 -2.05
N GLN A 51 -2.76 -17.17 -1.91
CA GLN A 51 -3.48 -17.90 -2.97
C GLN A 51 -4.98 -17.52 -3.04
N ALA A 52 -5.56 -17.07 -1.93
CA ALA A 52 -6.97 -16.69 -1.85
C ALA A 52 -7.37 -15.56 -2.83
N TYR A 53 -6.42 -14.73 -3.27
CA TYR A 53 -6.66 -13.67 -4.27
C TYR A 53 -7.16 -14.21 -5.61
N GLU A 54 -6.73 -15.41 -6.01
CA GLU A 54 -7.20 -16.03 -7.25
C GLU A 54 -8.57 -16.72 -7.10
N CYS A 55 -9.06 -16.88 -5.87
CA CYS A 55 -10.31 -17.56 -5.55
C CYS A 55 -11.48 -16.61 -5.33
N GLY A 56 -11.21 -15.31 -5.20
CA GLY A 56 -12.22 -14.27 -5.00
C GLY A 56 -12.34 -13.76 -3.58
N ILE A 57 -13.03 -12.63 -3.45
CA ILE A 57 -13.05 -11.82 -2.23
C ILE A 57 -13.78 -12.48 -1.05
N ASP A 58 -14.80 -13.29 -1.30
CA ASP A 58 -15.52 -14.01 -0.25
C ASP A 58 -14.62 -15.04 0.46
N ILE A 59 -13.69 -15.65 -0.26
CA ILE A 59 -12.70 -16.58 0.28
C ILE A 59 -11.67 -15.86 1.15
N ILE A 60 -11.19 -14.69 0.71
CA ILE A 60 -10.30 -13.85 1.52
C ILE A 60 -10.98 -13.46 2.83
N LYS A 61 -12.23 -12.98 2.78
CA LYS A 61 -13.03 -12.63 3.96
C LYS A 61 -13.18 -13.82 4.91
N ALA A 62 -13.50 -15.00 4.37
CA ALA A 62 -13.64 -16.22 5.16
C ALA A 62 -12.33 -16.62 5.85
N LEU A 63 -11.19 -16.53 5.17
CA LEU A 63 -9.88 -16.85 5.74
C LEU A 63 -9.48 -15.88 6.86
N ILE A 64 -9.76 -14.59 6.68
CA ILE A 64 -9.52 -13.55 7.71
C ILE A 64 -10.41 -13.79 8.94
N ASN A 65 -11.71 -14.02 8.73
CA ASN A 65 -12.63 -14.30 9.82
C ASN A 65 -12.22 -15.55 10.60
N TYR A 66 -11.79 -16.59 9.89
CA TYR A 66 -11.26 -17.80 10.53
C TYR A 66 -10.00 -17.48 11.36
N ALA A 67 -9.04 -16.73 10.80
CA ALA A 67 -7.85 -16.34 11.53
C ALA A 67 -8.19 -15.58 12.84
N ASN A 68 -9.15 -14.66 12.79
CA ASN A 68 -9.61 -13.89 13.95
C ASN A 68 -10.22 -14.79 15.03
N ASN A 69 -11.12 -15.68 14.64
CA ASN A 69 -11.81 -16.57 15.59
C ASN A 69 -10.84 -17.52 16.31
N HIS A 70 -9.69 -17.81 15.69
CA HIS A 70 -8.68 -18.72 16.21
C HIS A 70 -7.39 -18.00 16.68
N ASN A 71 -7.40 -16.66 16.77
CA ASN A 71 -6.25 -15.84 17.16
C ASN A 71 -4.96 -16.11 16.34
N ILE A 72 -5.11 -16.39 15.04
CA ILE A 72 -4.00 -16.65 14.12
C ILE A 72 -3.58 -15.35 13.45
N ILE A 73 -2.28 -15.06 13.46
CA ILE A 73 -1.71 -13.88 12.80
C ILE A 73 -1.41 -14.22 11.32
N LEU A 74 -2.10 -13.56 10.40
CA LEU A 74 -1.82 -13.64 8.96
C LEU A 74 -0.76 -12.60 8.56
N ASN A 75 0.23 -13.02 7.77
CA ASN A 75 1.29 -12.14 7.29
C ASN A 75 1.04 -11.66 5.86
N PHE A 76 0.71 -10.37 5.70
CA PHE A 76 0.41 -9.76 4.40
C PHE A 76 1.63 -9.23 3.64
N ASN A 77 2.80 -9.20 4.30
CA ASN A 77 4.06 -8.71 3.72
C ASN A 77 4.99 -9.86 3.32
N GLU A 78 4.59 -11.09 3.62
CA GLU A 78 5.41 -12.25 3.38
C GLU A 78 5.46 -12.61 1.89
N LYS A 79 6.68 -12.76 1.38
CA LYS A 79 6.92 -13.13 -0.01
C LYS A 79 6.96 -14.65 -0.16
N ASN A 80 6.38 -15.12 -1.26
CA ASN A 80 6.61 -16.48 -1.76
C ASN A 80 7.95 -16.58 -2.51
N GLY A 81 8.27 -17.76 -3.03
CA GLY A 81 9.51 -18.01 -3.79
C GLY A 81 9.61 -17.22 -5.10
N TYR A 82 8.53 -16.58 -5.55
CA TYR A 82 8.49 -15.73 -6.73
C TYR A 82 8.52 -14.23 -6.39
N GLY A 83 8.60 -13.86 -5.11
CA GLY A 83 8.58 -12.47 -4.65
C GLY A 83 7.18 -11.86 -4.50
N ASN A 84 6.11 -12.61 -4.78
CA ASN A 84 4.74 -12.15 -4.63
C ASN A 84 4.33 -12.15 -3.16
N TYR A 85 3.58 -11.12 -2.74
CA TYR A 85 3.02 -11.01 -1.39
C TYR A 85 1.55 -10.57 -1.43
N PRO A 86 0.76 -10.85 -0.39
CA PRO A 86 -0.69 -10.60 -0.38
C PRO A 86 -1.09 -9.19 -0.77
N LEU A 87 -0.42 -8.16 -0.25
CA LEU A 87 -0.75 -6.77 -0.57
C LEU A 87 -0.49 -6.42 -2.05
N LEU A 88 0.61 -6.92 -2.64
CA LEU A 88 0.90 -6.78 -4.07
C LEU A 88 -0.15 -7.50 -4.93
N LYS A 89 -0.48 -8.75 -4.58
CA LYS A 89 -1.47 -9.54 -5.31
C LYS A 89 -2.86 -8.93 -5.26
N GLY A 90 -3.20 -8.30 -4.14
CA GLY A 90 -4.37 -7.46 -4.07
C GLY A 90 -4.36 -6.47 -5.23
N VAL A 91 -3.39 -5.57 -5.25
CA VAL A 91 -3.30 -4.50 -6.25
C VAL A 91 -3.43 -5.01 -7.70
N GLU A 92 -2.80 -6.13 -8.05
CA GLU A 92 -2.80 -6.71 -9.40
C GLU A 92 -4.17 -7.23 -9.86
N TYR A 93 -5.04 -7.73 -8.97
CA TYR A 93 -6.32 -8.38 -9.32
C TYR A 93 -7.54 -7.42 -9.35
N ASN A 94 -7.31 -6.14 -9.71
CA ASN A 94 -8.32 -5.14 -10.10
C ASN A 94 -9.25 -4.64 -8.95
N MET A 95 -8.71 -3.84 -8.01
CA MET A 95 -9.32 -3.59 -6.69
C MET A 95 -9.92 -2.21 -6.43
N PHE A 96 -11.24 -2.18 -6.25
CA PHE A 96 -11.86 -1.35 -5.21
C PHE A 96 -12.26 -2.20 -4.00
N GLU A 97 -12.85 -3.37 -4.22
CA GLU A 97 -13.52 -4.14 -3.17
C GLU A 97 -12.54 -4.95 -2.30
N ILE A 98 -11.53 -5.59 -2.91
CA ILE A 98 -10.53 -6.38 -2.17
C ILE A 98 -9.60 -5.45 -1.36
N ALA A 99 -9.22 -4.30 -1.94
CA ALA A 99 -8.57 -3.21 -1.20
C ALA A 99 -9.43 -2.84 0.00
N MET A 100 -10.73 -2.56 -0.21
CA MET A 100 -11.69 -2.24 0.85
C MET A 100 -11.83 -3.32 1.92
N VAL A 101 -11.57 -4.60 1.64
CA VAL A 101 -11.63 -5.69 2.65
C VAL A 101 -10.36 -5.79 3.48
N ILE A 102 -9.19 -5.70 2.85
CA ILE A 102 -7.91 -5.59 3.56
C ILE A 102 -7.96 -4.34 4.43
N ILE A 103 -8.41 -3.24 3.83
CA ILE A 103 -8.67 -1.98 4.48
C ILE A 103 -9.73 -2.15 5.58
N GLN A 104 -10.87 -2.83 5.39
CA GLN A 104 -11.89 -3.03 6.43
C GLN A 104 -11.36 -3.87 7.60
N PHE A 105 -10.51 -4.87 7.36
CA PHE A 105 -9.79 -5.61 8.40
C PHE A 105 -8.83 -4.70 9.18
N LEU A 106 -8.12 -3.82 8.48
CA LEU A 106 -7.27 -2.78 9.08
C LEU A 106 -8.10 -1.64 9.71
N LYS A 107 -9.35 -1.41 9.27
CA LYS A 107 -10.28 -0.31 9.65
C LYS A 107 -11.27 -0.68 10.75
N THR A 108 -11.55 -1.97 10.94
CA THR A 108 -11.99 -2.48 12.25
C THR A 108 -10.92 -2.26 13.33
N VAL A 109 -9.75 -1.73 12.92
CA VAL A 109 -8.66 -1.18 13.74
C VAL A 109 -8.36 0.30 13.36
N GLU A 110 -9.31 1.03 12.71
CA GLU A 110 -9.41 2.49 12.38
C GLU A 110 -9.28 3.02 10.89
N ASN A 111 -10.09 4.06 10.55
CA ASN A 111 -10.24 4.95 9.34
C ASN A 111 -9.23 5.08 8.13
N ASN A 112 -9.74 5.01 6.89
CA ASN A 112 -9.14 4.28 5.75
C ASN A 112 -7.89 4.73 4.95
N ASN A 113 -7.50 6.00 4.85
CA ASN A 113 -6.38 6.36 3.94
C ASN A 113 -5.15 6.83 4.71
N MET A 114 -5.35 7.74 5.66
CA MET A 114 -4.32 8.13 6.62
C MET A 114 -3.91 6.94 7.49
N ILE A 115 -4.87 6.10 7.91
CA ILE A 115 -4.56 5.02 8.83
C ILE A 115 -3.88 3.87 8.13
N MET A 116 -4.15 3.63 6.86
CA MET A 116 -3.33 2.69 6.08
C MET A 116 -1.86 3.12 6.06
N PHE A 117 -1.58 4.40 5.75
CA PHE A 117 -0.19 4.89 5.74
C PHE A 117 0.44 4.91 7.13
N LYS A 118 -0.29 5.35 8.17
CA LYS A 118 0.16 5.28 9.57
C LYS A 118 0.48 3.85 9.99
N VAL A 119 -0.40 2.89 9.70
CA VAL A 119 -0.16 1.46 10.01
C VAL A 119 1.08 0.93 9.28
N LEU A 120 1.28 1.28 8.01
CA LEU A 120 2.46 0.87 7.25
C LEU A 120 3.74 1.50 7.84
N VAL A 121 3.72 2.79 8.16
CA VAL A 121 4.81 3.53 8.81
C VAL A 121 5.12 2.95 10.19
N ASP A 122 4.11 2.72 11.03
CA ASP A 122 4.25 2.16 12.38
C ASP A 122 4.84 0.75 12.36
N TYR A 123 4.36 -0.08 11.43
CA TYR A 123 4.93 -1.40 11.22
C TYR A 123 6.39 -1.33 10.78
N ALA A 124 6.71 -0.45 9.81
CA ALA A 124 8.07 -0.27 9.30
C ALA A 124 9.01 0.21 10.41
N ASN A 125 8.60 1.22 11.19
CA ASN A 125 9.30 1.74 12.36
C ASN A 125 9.55 0.63 13.40
N LYS A 126 8.50 -0.12 13.78
CA LYS A 126 8.59 -1.22 14.75
C LYS A 126 9.53 -2.35 14.30
N LYS A 127 9.63 -2.58 12.99
CA LYS A 127 10.46 -3.62 12.40
C LYS A 127 11.81 -3.11 11.89
N ARG A 128 12.12 -1.82 12.07
CA ARG A 128 13.32 -1.14 11.54
C ARG A 128 13.49 -1.34 10.03
N LEU A 129 12.37 -1.35 9.32
CA LEU A 129 12.31 -1.40 7.87
C LEU A 129 12.20 0.03 7.34
N ILE A 130 12.88 0.30 6.22
CA ILE A 130 12.76 1.57 5.50
C ILE A 130 11.78 1.33 4.35
N LEU A 131 10.66 2.07 4.34
CA LEU A 131 9.75 2.08 3.21
C LEU A 131 10.31 3.03 2.14
N ASP A 132 10.47 2.53 0.92
CA ASP A 132 10.83 3.39 -0.20
C ASP A 132 9.59 4.15 -0.70
N ILE A 133 9.29 5.28 -0.04
CA ILE A 133 8.13 6.12 -0.33
C ILE A 133 8.20 6.84 -1.68
N ASN A 134 9.40 6.95 -2.28
CA ASN A 134 9.59 7.46 -3.64
C ASN A 134 9.74 6.33 -4.66
N GLY A 135 9.72 5.07 -4.21
CA GLY A 135 9.98 3.90 -5.02
C GLY A 135 8.88 3.65 -6.04
N LYS A 136 9.29 3.41 -7.29
CA LYS A 136 8.40 3.02 -8.39
C LYS A 136 8.52 1.51 -8.64
N ASN A 137 7.42 0.87 -9.04
CA ASN A 137 7.46 -0.49 -9.56
C ASN A 137 7.95 -0.53 -11.02
N LYS A 138 7.98 -1.74 -11.61
CA LYS A 138 8.37 -1.98 -13.01
C LYS A 138 7.44 -1.30 -14.02
N GLU A 139 6.24 -0.92 -13.60
CA GLU A 139 5.23 -0.23 -14.41
C GLU A 139 5.29 1.30 -14.20
N ASN A 140 6.31 1.80 -13.49
CA ASN A 140 6.53 3.21 -13.16
C ASN A 140 5.46 3.82 -12.23
N ASP A 141 4.70 2.97 -11.53
CA ASP A 141 3.74 3.38 -10.51
C ASP A 141 4.35 3.40 -9.12
N TYR A 142 3.81 4.25 -8.25
CA TYR A 142 4.16 4.33 -6.83
C TYR A 142 3.34 3.32 -6.02
N PRO A 143 3.88 2.15 -5.62
CA PRO A 143 3.09 1.07 -5.05
C PRO A 143 2.50 1.44 -3.67
N LEU A 144 3.23 2.26 -2.91
CA LEU A 144 2.74 2.88 -1.67
C LEU A 144 1.53 3.82 -1.89
N LEU A 145 1.33 4.28 -3.14
CA LEU A 145 0.21 5.15 -3.50
C LEU A 145 -1.04 4.41 -4.00
N ILE A 146 -0.92 3.13 -4.36
CA ILE A 146 -2.06 2.37 -4.93
C ILE A 146 -3.15 2.17 -3.86
N ALA A 147 -2.77 2.22 -2.58
CA ALA A 147 -3.69 2.26 -1.44
C ALA A 147 -4.65 3.47 -1.44
N PHE A 148 -4.40 4.52 -2.25
CA PHE A 148 -5.14 5.78 -2.19
C PHE A 148 -6.18 5.99 -3.32
N LYS A 149 -6.52 4.92 -4.05
CA LYS A 149 -7.52 4.89 -5.15
C LYS A 149 -7.22 5.85 -6.32
N TYR A 150 -6.92 5.24 -7.47
CA TYR A 150 -6.81 5.85 -8.80
C TYR A 150 -5.59 6.76 -9.03
N ASN A 151 -4.49 6.15 -9.44
CA ASN A 151 -3.34 6.87 -9.98
C ASN A 151 -3.12 6.56 -11.46
N ASN A 152 -4.03 6.98 -12.33
CA ASN A 152 -3.81 6.89 -13.79
C ASN A 152 -3.00 8.09 -14.33
N HIS A 153 -2.30 8.85 -13.47
CA HIS A 153 -1.68 10.12 -13.86
C HIS A 153 -0.25 10.32 -13.34
N GLY A 154 0.44 9.31 -12.79
CA GLY A 154 1.82 9.47 -12.33
C GLY A 154 1.98 10.36 -11.10
N ASN A 155 0.93 10.48 -10.27
CA ASN A 155 1.04 11.14 -8.96
C ASN A 155 1.92 10.32 -8.02
N TYR A 156 2.50 10.98 -7.02
CA TYR A 156 3.31 10.36 -5.97
C TYR A 156 2.91 10.92 -4.58
N PRO A 157 3.38 10.33 -3.46
CA PRO A 157 2.76 10.53 -2.13
C PRO A 157 2.59 12.00 -1.74
N LEU A 158 3.68 12.77 -1.81
CA LEU A 158 3.66 14.18 -1.47
C LEU A 158 2.76 15.00 -2.40
N LEU A 159 2.91 14.83 -3.73
CA LEU A 159 2.10 15.55 -4.71
C LEU A 159 0.59 15.27 -4.56
N ASN A 160 0.20 14.02 -4.28
CA ASN A 160 -1.20 13.67 -4.07
C ASN A 160 -1.75 14.32 -2.79
N ALA A 161 -0.99 14.28 -1.69
CA ALA A 161 -1.38 14.90 -0.43
C ALA A 161 -1.60 16.42 -0.60
N ILE A 162 -0.70 17.10 -1.32
CA ILE A 162 -0.82 18.54 -1.65
C ILE A 162 -2.05 18.80 -2.54
N LYS A 163 -2.27 17.99 -3.58
CA LYS A 163 -3.46 18.11 -4.44
C LYS A 163 -4.76 17.94 -3.68
N LYS A 164 -4.78 17.15 -2.61
CA LYS A 164 -5.93 16.98 -1.73
C LYS A 164 -5.99 17.98 -0.57
N SER A 165 -4.97 18.84 -0.42
CA SER A 165 -4.81 19.71 0.76
C SER A 165 -4.88 18.91 2.06
N ASN A 166 -4.31 17.71 2.08
CA ASN A 166 -4.32 16.83 3.24
C ASN A 166 -3.08 17.09 4.10
N GLU A 167 -3.18 18.07 4.99
CA GLU A 167 -2.09 18.55 5.84
C GLU A 167 -1.51 17.44 6.72
N ASP A 168 -2.38 16.63 7.36
CA ASP A 168 -1.95 15.51 8.20
C ASP A 168 -1.06 14.52 7.45
N MET A 169 -1.40 14.21 6.20
CA MET A 169 -0.61 13.30 5.36
C MET A 169 0.72 13.94 4.95
N ILE A 170 0.73 15.25 4.69
CA ILE A 170 1.94 15.98 4.32
C ILE A 170 2.93 15.98 5.49
N GLN A 171 2.45 16.28 6.69
CA GLN A 171 3.27 16.24 7.91
C GLN A 171 3.82 14.85 8.18
N LEU A 172 2.99 13.81 8.05
CA LEU A 172 3.41 12.43 8.25
C LEU A 172 4.47 11.97 7.23
N LEU A 173 4.34 12.38 5.97
CA LEU A 173 5.34 12.08 4.93
C LEU A 173 6.68 12.77 5.20
N ILE A 174 6.65 14.06 5.57
CA ILE A 174 7.84 14.84 5.93
C ILE A 174 8.53 14.23 7.16
N GLN A 175 7.78 13.96 8.22
CA GLN A 175 8.32 13.35 9.43
C GLN A 175 8.98 12.01 9.13
N TYR A 176 8.28 11.12 8.41
CA TYR A 176 8.83 9.81 8.06
C TYR A 176 10.09 9.94 7.19
N ALA A 177 10.08 10.84 6.22
CA ALA A 177 11.23 11.09 5.37
C ALA A 177 12.44 11.55 6.18
N ASN A 178 12.25 12.48 7.12
CA ASN A 178 13.31 13.01 7.96
C ASN A 178 13.86 11.96 8.93
N GLU A 179 13.00 11.20 9.59
CA GLU A 179 13.37 10.11 10.50
C GLU A 179 14.23 9.03 9.80
N HIS A 180 13.90 8.71 8.55
CA HIS A 180 14.56 7.65 7.78
C HIS A 180 15.59 8.16 6.77
N LYS A 181 15.89 9.47 6.78
CA LYS A 181 16.84 10.12 5.85
C LYS A 181 16.49 9.87 4.38
N ILE A 182 15.20 9.84 4.08
CA ILE A 182 14.67 9.78 2.71
C ILE A 182 14.48 11.21 2.23
N ILE A 183 14.93 11.52 1.02
CA ILE A 183 14.73 12.83 0.40
C ILE A 183 13.42 12.80 -0.39
N LEU A 184 12.41 13.58 -0.01
CA LEU A 184 11.15 13.65 -0.76
C LEU A 184 11.35 14.28 -2.14
N ASN A 185 10.69 13.73 -3.17
CA ASN A 185 10.72 14.32 -4.52
C ASN A 185 9.89 15.62 -4.55
N LEU A 186 10.55 16.78 -4.64
CA LEU A 186 9.88 18.10 -4.75
C LEU A 186 9.73 18.60 -6.19
N ASN A 187 10.60 18.15 -7.09
CA ASN A 187 10.65 18.63 -8.48
C ASN A 187 10.03 17.66 -9.48
N GLU A 188 9.71 16.43 -9.06
CA GLU A 188 9.14 15.46 -9.98
C GLU A 188 7.73 15.89 -10.41
N LYS A 189 7.42 15.61 -11.68
CA LYS A 189 6.13 15.92 -12.28
C LYS A 189 5.30 14.67 -12.47
N ASP A 190 4.00 14.82 -12.26
CA ASP A 190 3.04 13.83 -12.74
C ASP A 190 2.92 13.87 -14.28
N ASN A 191 2.13 12.94 -14.85
CA ASN A 191 1.86 12.86 -16.29
C ASN A 191 1.11 14.09 -16.85
N ARG A 192 0.67 15.01 -15.98
CA ARG A 192 0.03 16.28 -16.36
C ARG A 192 0.99 17.47 -16.20
N GLY A 193 2.26 17.23 -15.90
CA GLY A 193 3.29 18.26 -15.71
C GLY A 193 3.22 18.99 -14.38
N ASN A 194 2.51 18.44 -13.39
CA ASN A 194 2.30 19.05 -12.09
C ASN A 194 3.39 18.66 -11.10
N SER A 195 4.02 19.64 -10.46
CA SER A 195 4.89 19.46 -9.28
C SER A 195 4.19 19.90 -7.98
N PRO A 196 4.72 19.51 -6.81
CA PRO A 196 4.32 19.98 -5.48
C PRO A 196 4.19 21.50 -5.42
N LEU A 197 5.26 22.21 -5.77
CA LEU A 197 5.31 23.67 -5.73
C LEU A 197 4.28 24.29 -6.67
N LEU A 198 4.16 23.78 -7.91
CA LEU A 198 3.17 24.27 -8.87
C LEU A 198 1.73 24.09 -8.36
N ASN A 199 1.42 23.02 -7.62
CA ASN A 199 0.08 22.83 -7.05
C ASN A 199 -0.16 23.75 -5.85
N ALA A 200 0.84 23.97 -5.01
CA ALA A 200 0.74 24.90 -3.90
C ALA A 200 0.46 26.32 -4.43
N ILE A 201 1.16 26.74 -5.49
CA ILE A 201 0.95 28.03 -6.14
C ILE A 201 -0.41 28.11 -6.84
N LYS A 202 -0.82 27.11 -7.63
CA LYS A 202 -2.17 27.09 -8.26
C LYS A 202 -3.32 27.19 -7.26
N LYS A 203 -3.09 26.83 -6.00
CA LYS A 203 -4.06 26.91 -4.91
C LYS A 203 -3.91 28.16 -4.04
N CYS A 204 -2.95 29.03 -4.33
CA CYS A 204 -2.58 30.16 -3.48
C CYS A 204 -2.33 29.76 -2.01
N ASN A 205 -1.81 28.55 -1.77
CA ASN A 205 -1.57 28.05 -0.42
C ASN A 205 -0.16 28.47 0.04
N GLU A 206 -0.08 29.65 0.67
CA GLU A 206 1.17 30.25 1.15
C GLU A 206 1.90 29.36 2.17
N ASP A 207 1.17 28.75 3.10
CA ASP A 207 1.75 27.88 4.14
C ASP A 207 2.39 26.64 3.52
N MET A 208 1.76 26.06 2.50
CA MET A 208 2.33 24.95 1.75
C MET A 208 3.57 25.37 0.96
N ILE A 209 3.58 26.56 0.37
CA ILE A 209 4.76 27.08 -0.34
C ILE A 209 5.92 27.24 0.64
N LYS A 210 5.69 27.86 1.80
CA LYS A 210 6.70 28.01 2.86
C LYS A 210 7.23 26.67 3.33
N LEU A 211 6.34 25.70 3.58
CA LEU A 211 6.72 24.36 4.01
C LEU A 211 7.61 23.65 2.97
N LEU A 212 7.28 23.74 1.68
CA LEU A 212 8.08 23.13 0.62
C LEU A 212 9.45 23.81 0.44
N ILE A 213 9.53 25.14 0.59
CA ILE A 213 10.78 25.89 0.55
C ILE A 213 11.66 25.51 1.75
N GLN A 214 11.10 25.51 2.95
CA GLN A 214 11.82 25.14 4.17
C GLN A 214 12.38 23.72 4.07
N TYR A 215 11.56 22.75 3.66
CA TYR A 215 12.02 21.37 3.47
C TYR A 215 13.12 21.29 2.41
N ALA A 216 13.01 22.07 1.32
CA ALA A 216 14.04 22.11 0.29
C ALA A 216 15.38 22.65 0.82
N ASP A 217 15.34 23.74 1.59
CA ASP A 217 16.52 24.34 2.19
C ASP A 217 17.20 23.40 3.20
N GLU A 218 16.40 22.74 4.06
CA GLU A 218 16.90 21.77 5.06
C GLU A 218 17.58 20.54 4.44
N HIS A 219 17.17 20.17 3.23
CA HIS A 219 17.66 18.97 2.52
C HIS A 219 18.52 19.30 1.29
N GLU A 220 18.95 20.55 1.13
CA GLU A 220 19.79 21.03 0.01
C GLU A 220 19.19 20.74 -1.39
N ILE A 221 17.86 20.78 -1.50
CA ILE A 221 17.13 20.58 -2.75
C ILE A 221 16.96 21.91 -3.47
N ILE A 222 17.43 22.02 -4.71
CA ILE A 222 17.17 23.19 -5.55
C ILE A 222 15.78 23.07 -6.18
N LEU A 223 14.84 23.96 -5.82
CA LEU A 223 13.49 23.97 -6.39
C LEU A 223 13.47 24.54 -7.82
N ASN A 224 12.73 23.87 -8.70
CA ASN A 224 12.58 24.29 -10.09
C ASN A 224 11.48 25.36 -10.24
N LEU A 225 11.84 26.64 -9.99
CA LEU A 225 10.89 27.76 -9.99
C LEU A 225 10.43 28.21 -11.38
N ASN A 226 11.30 28.08 -12.39
CA ASN A 226 11.07 28.58 -13.75
C ASN A 226 10.39 27.55 -14.66
N GLU A 227 9.96 26.43 -14.11
CA GLU A 227 9.40 25.36 -14.93
C GLU A 227 7.97 25.62 -15.33
N LYS A 228 7.72 25.56 -16.64
CA LYS A 228 6.39 25.70 -17.20
C LYS A 228 5.53 24.48 -16.92
N ASP A 229 4.23 24.71 -16.73
CA ASP A 229 3.25 23.65 -16.80
C ASP A 229 3.00 23.20 -18.25
N LYS A 230 2.18 22.16 -18.44
CA LYS A 230 1.88 21.63 -19.78
C LYS A 230 1.21 22.63 -20.74
N TYR A 231 0.80 23.81 -20.27
CA TYR A 231 0.23 24.89 -21.07
C TYR A 231 1.22 26.04 -21.28
N GLY A 232 2.47 25.91 -20.81
CA GLY A 232 3.50 26.93 -20.98
C GLY A 232 3.49 28.02 -19.92
N ASN A 233 2.65 27.92 -18.89
CA ASN A 233 2.53 28.93 -17.84
C ASN A 233 3.62 28.77 -16.78
N TYR A 234 4.22 29.88 -16.35
CA TYR A 234 5.11 29.86 -15.19
C TYR A 234 4.31 29.76 -13.89
N PRO A 235 4.81 29.04 -12.88
CA PRO A 235 4.11 28.86 -11.61
C PRO A 235 3.78 30.22 -10.97
N LEU A 236 4.74 31.15 -10.99
CA LEU A 236 4.64 32.46 -10.35
C LEU A 236 3.50 33.37 -10.85
N PHE A 237 2.92 33.10 -12.03
CA PHE A 237 1.84 33.90 -12.61
C PHE A 237 0.44 33.33 -12.36
N LEU A 238 0.30 32.28 -11.54
CA LEU A 238 -0.96 31.54 -11.38
C LEU A 238 -1.75 31.88 -10.10
N CYS A 239 -1.20 32.67 -9.18
CA CYS A 239 -1.96 33.23 -8.06
C CYS A 239 -2.60 34.57 -8.48
N TYR A 240 -3.93 34.66 -8.43
CA TYR A 240 -4.68 35.92 -8.54
C TYR A 240 -5.53 36.12 -7.29
#